data_AF-A0AAE3DS86-F1
#
_entry.id   AF-A0AAE3DS86-F1
#
_cell.length_a   1.000
_cell.length_b   1.000
_cell.length_c   1.000
_cell.angle_alpha   90.00
_cell.angle_beta   90.00
_cell.angle_gamma   90.00
#
_symmetry.space_group_name_H-M   'P 1'
#
loop_
_entity.id
_entity.type
_entity.pdbx_description
1 polymer ?
#
loop_
_entity_poly.entity_id
_entity_poly.type
_entity_poly.pdbx_seq_one_letter_code
_entity_poly.pdbx_strand_id
1 'polypeptide(L)'
;MRKGKVLGLAVLIMGLLSGCEKFEPEETAISVDNKGQVVSYVKESFDKDYYSSEELEASIDQAILDYNTAGGTENVKKKKFEVKDQNAELTMSYATGNDYSKFNNVTLFTGDVLEAYQAGYDFAGKFQSVEKGQVTATDVTGNDILNSYNYGIVILTEPILVTVPGNIVYASDNVEITGKKTARVLSETEAAGETEEPETTADGAISLSPVNSGQEKETEGSTAALAYILYE
;
A
#
# COMPACT_ATOMS: atom_id res chain seq x y z
N MET A 1 -5.69 -14.17 68.63
CA MET A 1 -7.07 -13.69 68.41
C MET A 1 -7.02 -12.28 67.83
N ARG A 2 -7.71 -12.06 66.69
CA ARG A 2 -8.26 -10.79 66.16
C ARG A 2 -7.24 -9.68 65.79
N LYS A 3 -6.95 -9.47 64.50
CA LYS A 3 -7.70 -8.72 63.45
C LYS A 3 -7.25 -7.25 63.38
N GLY A 4 -6.73 -6.86 62.22
CA GLY A 4 -6.51 -5.47 61.82
C GLY A 4 -6.04 -5.38 60.37
N LYS A 5 -6.95 -5.64 59.41
CA LYS A 5 -6.73 -5.39 57.98
C LYS A 5 -6.85 -3.88 57.75
N VAL A 6 -5.82 -3.24 57.21
CA VAL A 6 -5.96 -1.94 56.53
C VAL A 6 -5.69 -2.18 55.05
N LEU A 7 -6.79 -2.15 54.30
CA LEU A 7 -6.87 -2.24 52.86
C LEU A 7 -6.41 -0.88 52.29
N GLY A 8 -5.17 -0.79 51.83
CA GLY A 8 -4.71 0.33 51.00
C GLY A 8 -5.19 0.11 49.57
N LEU A 9 -6.23 0.85 49.18
CA LEU A 9 -6.72 0.91 47.80
C LEU A 9 -5.62 1.54 46.92
N ALA A 10 -4.76 0.71 46.34
CA ALA A 10 -3.93 1.12 45.22
C ALA A 10 -4.85 1.28 44.01
N VAL A 11 -5.25 2.52 43.73
CA VAL A 11 -5.87 2.89 42.45
C VAL A 11 -4.81 2.67 41.39
N LEU A 12 -4.83 1.46 40.81
CA LEU A 12 -4.07 1.13 39.62
C LEU A 12 -4.73 1.93 38.50
N ILE A 13 -4.16 3.10 38.19
CA ILE A 13 -4.41 3.79 36.94
C ILE A 13 -3.93 2.81 35.87
N MET A 14 -4.84 1.98 35.37
CA MET A 14 -4.65 1.29 34.10
C MET A 14 -4.49 2.40 33.08
N GLY A 15 -3.25 2.73 32.76
CA GLY A 15 -2.94 3.49 31.58
C GLY A 15 -3.58 2.75 30.43
N LEU A 16 -4.67 3.31 29.92
CA LEU A 16 -5.10 3.10 28.55
C LEU A 16 -3.96 3.65 27.69
N LEU A 17 -2.92 2.85 27.53
CA LEU A 17 -2.04 2.93 26.38
C LEU A 17 -2.87 2.40 25.21
N SER A 18 -3.89 3.16 24.81
CA SER A 18 -4.29 3.21 23.42
C SER A 18 -3.12 3.88 22.69
N GLY A 19 -2.04 3.12 22.53
CA GLY A 19 -0.95 3.51 21.68
C GLY A 19 -1.57 3.64 20.30
N CYS A 20 -1.60 4.86 19.76
CA CYS A 20 -1.50 5.01 18.33
C CYS A 20 -0.17 4.35 17.96
N GLU A 21 -0.18 3.05 17.68
CA GLU A 21 0.96 2.39 17.06
C GLU A 21 1.25 3.17 15.78
N LYS A 22 2.44 3.77 15.74
CA LYS A 22 2.89 4.49 14.58
C LYS A 22 3.19 3.43 13.53
N PHE A 23 2.46 3.49 12.41
CA PHE A 23 2.70 2.58 11.30
C PHE A 23 4.07 2.89 10.69
N GLU A 24 5.02 1.97 10.89
CA GLU A 24 6.40 2.01 10.39
C GLU A 24 6.70 0.63 9.79
N PRO A 25 6.34 0.39 8.52
CA PRO A 25 6.50 -0.91 7.87
C PRO A 25 7.97 -1.22 7.61
N GLU A 26 8.32 -2.52 7.64
CA GLU A 26 9.69 -2.98 7.36
C GLU A 26 9.95 -3.20 5.85
N GLU A 27 8.93 -3.04 5.02
CA GLU A 27 8.89 -3.19 3.57
C GLU A 27 8.16 -2.01 2.91
N THR A 28 8.14 -1.97 1.57
CA THR A 28 7.39 -0.95 0.83
C THR A 28 5.88 -1.11 1.06
N ALA A 29 5.22 -0.01 1.45
CA ALA A 29 3.82 -0.02 1.85
C ALA A 29 3.13 1.31 1.56
N ILE A 30 1.80 1.29 1.59
CA ILE A 30 0.96 2.47 1.69
C ILE A 30 0.02 2.39 2.90
N SER A 31 -0.33 3.54 3.43
CA SER A 31 -1.43 3.69 4.38
C SER A 31 -2.45 4.71 3.88
N VAL A 32 -3.73 4.40 4.02
CA VAL A 32 -4.85 5.28 3.70
C VAL A 32 -5.54 5.72 4.98
N ASP A 33 -5.84 7.01 5.10
CA ASP A 33 -6.62 7.55 6.22
C ASP A 33 -8.11 7.67 5.90
N ASN A 34 -8.91 8.06 6.90
CA ASN A 34 -10.36 8.22 6.74
C ASN A 34 -10.80 9.39 5.84
N LYS A 35 -9.86 10.17 5.30
CA LYS A 35 -10.10 11.26 4.35
C LYS A 35 -9.58 10.92 2.95
N GLY A 36 -9.06 9.70 2.74
CA GLY A 36 -8.45 9.30 1.48
C GLY A 36 -7.05 9.87 1.25
N GLN A 37 -6.41 10.46 2.27
CA GLN A 37 -4.99 10.78 2.20
C GLN A 37 -4.19 9.49 2.15
N VAL A 38 -3.16 9.47 1.32
CA VAL A 38 -2.23 8.35 1.17
C VAL A 38 -0.87 8.75 1.71
N VAL A 39 -0.25 7.86 2.48
CA VAL A 39 1.17 7.95 2.83
C VAL A 39 1.85 6.73 2.26
N SER A 40 2.91 6.91 1.47
CA SER A 40 3.75 5.82 1.00
C SER A 40 5.02 5.75 1.82
N TYR A 41 5.49 4.52 1.99
CA TYR A 41 6.72 4.14 2.66
C TYR A 41 7.46 3.26 1.65
N VAL A 42 8.57 3.75 1.13
CA VAL A 42 9.41 3.02 0.19
C VAL A 42 10.68 2.63 0.90
N LYS A 43 11.06 1.36 0.78
CA LYS A 43 12.33 0.85 1.30
C LYS A 43 12.96 -0.06 0.27
N GLU A 44 14.08 0.39 -0.29
CA GLU A 44 14.76 -0.32 -1.37
C GLU A 44 16.27 -0.38 -1.14
N SER A 45 16.90 -1.41 -1.72
CA SER A 45 18.35 -1.54 -1.72
C SER A 45 19.00 -0.35 -2.43
N PHE A 46 19.99 0.24 -1.77
CA PHE A 46 20.82 1.34 -2.25
C PHE A 46 22.29 0.96 -2.03
N ASP A 47 22.67 -0.18 -2.60
CA ASP A 47 23.95 -0.88 -2.37
C ASP A 47 24.97 -0.66 -3.49
N LYS A 48 24.63 0.12 -4.53
CA LYS A 48 25.52 0.38 -5.66
C LYS A 48 26.28 1.68 -5.45
N ASP A 49 27.61 1.58 -5.45
CA ASP A 49 28.52 2.71 -5.24
C ASP A 49 28.38 3.84 -6.28
N TYR A 50 27.76 3.57 -7.44
CA TYR A 50 27.48 4.58 -8.46
C TYR A 50 26.18 5.35 -8.23
N TYR A 51 25.38 5.00 -7.21
CA TYR A 51 24.21 5.77 -6.82
C TYR A 51 24.60 6.91 -5.89
N SER A 52 24.09 8.11 -6.18
CA SER A 52 24.23 9.28 -5.32
C SER A 52 22.92 9.54 -4.58
N SER A 53 22.96 9.49 -3.24
CA SER A 53 21.80 9.81 -2.41
C SER A 53 21.35 11.25 -2.58
N GLU A 54 22.31 12.17 -2.77
CA GLU A 54 22.03 13.60 -2.99
C GLU A 54 21.33 13.84 -4.34
N GLU A 55 21.76 13.15 -5.40
CA GLU A 55 21.11 13.26 -6.73
C GLU A 55 19.72 12.63 -6.71
N LEU A 56 19.55 11.49 -6.03
CA LEU A 56 18.24 10.88 -5.83
C LEU A 56 17.30 11.83 -5.08
N GLU A 57 17.74 12.39 -3.95
CA GLU A 57 16.93 13.33 -3.17
C GLU A 57 16.56 14.59 -3.97
N ALA A 58 17.52 15.17 -4.70
CA ALA A 58 17.28 16.32 -5.55
C ALA A 58 16.26 16.02 -6.67
N SER A 59 16.32 14.81 -7.25
CA SER A 59 15.35 14.37 -8.26
C SER A 59 13.93 14.23 -7.68
N ILE A 60 13.80 13.70 -6.47
CA ILE A 60 12.53 13.59 -5.75
C ILE A 60 11.96 14.98 -5.47
N ASP A 61 12.79 15.89 -4.96
CA ASP A 61 12.38 17.26 -4.65
C ASP A 61 11.94 18.03 -5.91
N GLN A 62 12.64 17.84 -7.03
CA GLN A 62 12.28 18.45 -8.30
C GLN A 62 10.93 17.90 -8.81
N ALA A 63 10.71 16.59 -8.75
CA ALA A 63 9.44 15.98 -9.17
C ALA A 63 8.24 16.51 -8.34
N ILE A 64 8.44 16.64 -7.01
CA ILE A 64 7.44 17.22 -6.11
C ILE A 64 7.13 18.67 -6.48
N LEU A 65 8.19 19.46 -6.71
CA LEU A 65 8.06 20.86 -7.10
C LEU A 65 7.28 21.01 -8.40
N ASP A 66 7.62 20.23 -9.42
CA ASP A 66 6.98 20.28 -10.74
C ASP A 66 5.50 19.91 -10.65
N TYR A 67 5.17 18.82 -9.95
CA TYR A 67 3.79 18.37 -9.76
C TYR A 67 2.94 19.43 -9.04
N ASN A 68 3.42 19.92 -7.89
CA ASN A 68 2.67 20.89 -7.09
C ASN A 68 2.57 22.25 -7.79
N THR A 69 3.58 22.66 -8.55
CA THR A 69 3.55 23.89 -9.35
C THR A 69 2.51 23.78 -10.45
N ALA A 70 2.44 22.66 -11.16
CA ALA A 70 1.44 22.42 -12.19
C ALA A 70 0.01 22.38 -11.62
N GLY A 71 -0.17 21.81 -10.42
CA GLY A 71 -1.46 21.73 -9.74
C GLY A 71 -1.88 23.00 -8.97
N GLY A 72 -0.96 23.93 -8.72
CA GLY A 72 -1.21 25.16 -7.95
C GLY A 72 -1.49 24.93 -6.46
N THR A 73 -1.28 23.71 -5.95
CA THR A 73 -1.54 23.29 -4.57
C THR A 73 -0.46 22.32 -4.11
N GLU A 74 -0.13 22.34 -2.81
CA GLU A 74 0.89 21.43 -2.23
C GLU A 74 0.29 20.06 -1.85
N ASN A 75 -0.14 19.29 -2.85
CA ASN A 75 -0.80 18.00 -2.63
C ASN A 75 0.17 16.85 -2.38
N VAL A 76 1.42 16.95 -2.84
CA VAL A 76 2.46 15.93 -2.65
C VAL A 76 3.58 16.47 -1.79
N LYS A 77 4.01 15.72 -0.77
CA LYS A 77 5.05 16.16 0.18
C LYS A 77 6.00 15.03 0.54
N LYS A 78 7.31 15.29 0.44
CA LYS A 78 8.34 14.48 1.11
C LYS A 78 8.26 14.68 2.61
N LYS A 79 8.16 13.58 3.37
CA LYS A 79 8.17 13.57 4.84
C LYS A 79 9.53 13.18 5.40
N LYS A 80 10.16 12.20 4.77
CA LYS A 80 11.45 11.63 5.16
C LYS A 80 12.14 11.13 3.89
N PHE A 81 13.43 11.38 3.79
CA PHE A 81 14.32 10.64 2.90
C PHE A 81 15.61 10.40 3.67
N GLU A 82 16.06 9.14 3.71
CA GLU A 82 17.36 8.79 4.26
C GLU A 82 17.94 7.59 3.55
N VAL A 83 19.27 7.52 3.50
CA VAL A 83 19.99 6.31 3.12
C VAL A 83 20.73 5.80 4.35
N LYS A 84 20.41 4.58 4.77
CA LYS A 84 20.99 3.93 5.94
C LYS A 84 21.18 2.45 5.66
N ASP A 85 22.31 1.89 6.10
CA ASP A 85 22.59 0.46 5.99
C ASP A 85 22.42 -0.08 4.55
N GLN A 86 22.85 0.70 3.54
CA GLN A 86 22.68 0.41 2.10
C GLN A 86 21.22 0.25 1.68
N ASN A 87 20.28 0.90 2.36
CA ASN A 87 18.88 0.99 1.97
C ASN A 87 18.47 2.46 1.89
N ALA A 88 17.72 2.81 0.84
CA ALA A 88 17.02 4.09 0.75
C ALA A 88 15.63 3.93 1.36
N GLU A 89 15.29 4.84 2.28
CA GLU A 89 13.96 4.96 2.87
C GLU A 89 13.35 6.29 2.48
N LEU A 90 12.18 6.25 1.83
CA LEU A 90 11.42 7.44 1.43
C LEU A 90 10.02 7.36 2.02
N THR A 91 9.58 8.43 2.67
CA THR A 91 8.19 8.60 3.10
C THR A 91 7.59 9.81 2.41
N MET A 92 6.48 9.61 1.71
CA MET A 92 5.76 10.64 0.97
C MET A 92 4.30 10.70 1.42
N SER A 93 3.68 11.88 1.42
CA SER A 93 2.24 12.02 1.61
C SER A 93 1.59 12.65 0.38
N TYR A 94 0.41 12.16 0.04
CA TYR A 94 -0.41 12.57 -1.08
C TYR A 94 -1.79 12.94 -0.56
N ALA A 95 -2.32 14.11 -0.96
CA ALA A 95 -3.60 14.60 -0.45
C ALA A 95 -4.77 13.65 -0.76
N THR A 96 -4.71 12.96 -1.90
CA THR A 96 -5.72 11.99 -2.34
C THR A 96 -5.07 10.80 -3.04
N GLY A 97 -5.83 9.70 -3.20
CA GLY A 97 -5.40 8.59 -4.06
C GLY A 97 -5.17 8.98 -5.53
N ASN A 98 -5.89 9.98 -6.03
CA ASN A 98 -5.67 10.53 -7.37
C ASN A 98 -4.33 11.29 -7.49
N ASP A 99 -3.90 11.99 -6.44
CA ASP A 99 -2.58 12.61 -6.41
C ASP A 99 -1.47 11.55 -6.40
N TYR A 100 -1.65 10.48 -5.64
CA TYR A 100 -0.75 9.32 -5.67
C TYR A 100 -0.66 8.71 -7.07
N SER A 101 -1.81 8.43 -7.69
CA SER A 101 -1.90 7.83 -9.03
C SER A 101 -1.18 8.66 -10.07
N LYS A 102 -1.44 9.97 -10.11
CA LYS A 102 -0.85 10.88 -11.11
C LYS A 102 0.64 11.10 -10.89
N PHE A 103 1.06 11.23 -9.63
CA PHE A 103 2.46 11.46 -9.31
C PHE A 103 3.33 10.25 -9.63
N ASN A 104 2.86 9.05 -9.30
CA ASN A 104 3.61 7.80 -9.48
C ASN A 104 3.31 7.10 -10.82
N ASN A 105 2.33 7.59 -11.60
CA ASN A 105 1.88 6.99 -12.85
C ASN A 105 1.40 5.52 -12.68
N VAL A 106 0.59 5.29 -11.65
CA VAL A 106 0.00 3.99 -11.29
C VAL A 106 -1.49 4.17 -11.01
N THR A 107 -2.23 3.06 -10.85
CA THR A 107 -3.64 3.14 -10.45
C THR A 107 -3.77 3.01 -8.94
N LEU A 108 -4.38 4.01 -8.31
CA LEU A 108 -4.83 3.98 -6.93
C LEU A 108 -6.09 4.84 -6.74
N PHE A 109 -7.20 4.19 -6.40
CA PHE A 109 -8.44 4.83 -5.99
C PHE A 109 -8.66 4.67 -4.49
N THR A 110 -9.11 5.74 -3.86
CA THR A 110 -9.56 5.77 -2.46
C THR A 110 -10.90 6.49 -2.42
N GLY A 111 -11.90 5.88 -1.80
CA GLY A 111 -13.24 6.45 -1.68
C GLY A 111 -14.18 5.45 -1.01
N ASP A 112 -15.48 5.59 -1.24
CA ASP A 112 -16.45 4.54 -0.96
C ASP A 112 -16.81 3.70 -2.21
N VAL A 113 -17.52 2.60 -2.00
CA VAL A 113 -17.94 1.69 -3.08
C VAL A 113 -18.85 2.39 -4.10
N LEU A 114 -19.70 3.32 -3.67
CA LEU A 114 -20.55 4.08 -4.58
C LEU A 114 -19.72 5.01 -5.47
N GLU A 115 -18.75 5.71 -4.91
CA GLU A 115 -17.81 6.56 -5.63
C GLU A 115 -16.98 5.74 -6.62
N ALA A 116 -16.49 4.56 -6.23
CA ALA A 116 -15.78 3.64 -7.12
C ALA A 116 -16.65 3.21 -8.31
N TYR A 117 -17.90 2.81 -8.05
CA TYR A 117 -18.85 2.45 -9.10
C TYR A 117 -19.11 3.63 -10.05
N GLN A 118 -19.29 4.84 -9.52
CA GLN A 118 -19.49 6.06 -10.32
C GLN A 118 -18.24 6.44 -11.13
N ALA A 119 -17.05 6.12 -10.63
CA ALA A 119 -15.79 6.27 -11.34
C ALA A 119 -15.57 5.22 -12.44
N GLY A 120 -16.47 4.23 -12.56
CA GLY A 120 -16.46 3.23 -13.63
C GLY A 120 -15.74 1.93 -13.26
N TYR A 121 -15.37 1.73 -12.00
CA TYR A 121 -14.88 0.44 -11.54
C TYR A 121 -16.02 -0.57 -11.52
N ASP A 122 -15.81 -1.73 -12.15
CA ASP A 122 -16.70 -2.87 -12.01
C ASP A 122 -16.23 -3.78 -10.87
N PHE A 123 -17.15 -4.65 -10.44
CA PHE A 123 -16.93 -5.65 -9.39
C PHE A 123 -17.20 -7.06 -9.93
N ALA A 124 -16.82 -7.34 -11.18
CA ALA A 124 -17.08 -8.62 -11.83
C ALA A 124 -16.13 -9.76 -11.41
N GLY A 125 -15.18 -9.48 -10.51
CA GLY A 125 -14.19 -10.42 -9.99
C GLY A 125 -14.68 -11.33 -8.86
N LYS A 126 -13.77 -12.19 -8.37
CA LYS A 126 -13.98 -12.99 -7.16
C LYS A 126 -13.55 -12.21 -5.94
N PHE A 127 -14.37 -12.24 -4.91
CA PHE A 127 -14.10 -11.60 -3.64
C PHE A 127 -14.13 -12.61 -2.51
N GLN A 128 -13.47 -12.23 -1.42
CA GLN A 128 -13.39 -12.95 -0.17
C GLN A 128 -14.01 -12.09 0.91
N SER A 129 -14.72 -12.71 1.85
CA SER A 129 -15.20 -12.04 3.07
C SER A 129 -14.18 -12.21 4.18
N VAL A 130 -14.05 -11.18 5.00
CA VAL A 130 -13.03 -11.10 6.05
C VAL A 130 -13.69 -10.75 7.37
N GLU A 131 -13.42 -11.54 8.40
CA GLU A 131 -13.81 -11.22 9.77
C GLU A 131 -12.60 -11.32 10.69
N LYS A 132 -12.39 -10.29 11.52
CA LYS A 132 -11.31 -10.26 12.52
C LYS A 132 -9.92 -10.54 11.92
N GLY A 133 -9.69 -10.11 10.68
CA GLY A 133 -8.42 -10.28 9.95
C GLY A 133 -8.20 -11.70 9.41
N GLN A 134 -9.26 -12.48 9.23
CA GLN A 134 -9.20 -13.82 8.63
C GLN A 134 -10.28 -13.94 7.56
N VAL A 135 -9.92 -14.61 6.46
CA VAL A 135 -10.86 -14.96 5.40
C VAL A 135 -11.87 -15.98 5.93
N THR A 136 -13.17 -15.70 5.75
CA THR A 136 -14.26 -16.56 6.24
C THR A 136 -15.05 -17.22 5.10
N ALA A 137 -15.11 -16.60 3.92
CA ALA A 137 -15.75 -17.17 2.73
C ALA A 137 -15.12 -16.63 1.44
N THR A 138 -15.25 -17.36 0.33
CA THR A 138 -14.65 -17.02 -0.99
C THR A 138 -15.67 -16.96 -2.12
N ASP A 139 -16.96 -16.98 -1.78
CA ASP A 139 -18.11 -16.95 -2.69
C ASP A 139 -18.83 -15.59 -2.68
N VAL A 140 -18.09 -14.51 -2.39
CA VAL A 140 -18.61 -13.15 -2.39
C VAL A 140 -18.76 -12.64 -3.82
N THR A 141 -19.95 -12.14 -4.14
CA THR A 141 -20.26 -11.62 -5.48
C THR A 141 -20.10 -10.11 -5.56
N GLY A 142 -19.93 -9.58 -6.77
CA GLY A 142 -19.95 -8.12 -7.00
C GLY A 142 -21.23 -7.44 -6.51
N ASN A 143 -22.36 -8.15 -6.44
CA ASN A 143 -23.59 -7.60 -5.88
C ASN A 143 -23.51 -7.42 -4.36
N ASP A 144 -22.81 -8.31 -3.66
CA ASP A 144 -22.56 -8.17 -2.21
C ASP A 144 -21.65 -6.97 -1.92
N ILE A 145 -20.67 -6.74 -2.80
CA ILE A 145 -19.82 -5.55 -2.80
C ILE A 145 -20.67 -4.29 -2.99
N LEU A 146 -21.50 -4.24 -4.04
CA LEU A 146 -22.38 -3.10 -4.33
C LEU A 146 -23.41 -2.83 -3.22
N ASN A 147 -23.88 -3.85 -2.51
CA ASN A 147 -24.77 -3.69 -1.36
C ASN A 147 -24.07 -3.05 -0.14
N SER A 148 -22.73 -3.05 -0.13
CA SER A 148 -21.88 -2.42 0.89
C SER A 148 -21.46 -1.01 0.45
N TYR A 149 -22.34 -0.28 -0.24
CA TYR A 149 -22.05 0.96 -0.96
C TYR A 149 -21.40 2.08 -0.12
N ASN A 150 -21.59 2.07 1.19
CA ASN A 150 -21.07 3.08 2.12
C ASN A 150 -19.75 2.67 2.81
N TYR A 151 -19.23 1.49 2.51
CA TYR A 151 -17.92 1.06 2.99
C TYR A 151 -16.80 1.71 2.20
N GLY A 152 -15.71 1.99 2.89
CA GLY A 152 -14.52 2.51 2.25
C GLY A 152 -13.86 1.44 1.38
N ILE A 153 -13.23 1.87 0.30
CA ILE A 153 -12.54 1.00 -0.64
C ILE A 153 -11.21 1.61 -1.09
N VAL A 154 -10.20 0.74 -1.19
CA VAL A 154 -8.95 1.02 -1.91
C VAL A 154 -8.91 0.10 -3.12
N ILE A 155 -8.66 0.66 -4.31
CA ILE A 155 -8.46 -0.09 -5.55
C ILE A 155 -7.09 0.26 -6.12
N LEU A 156 -6.25 -0.71 -6.41
CA LEU A 156 -4.87 -0.47 -6.84
C LEU A 156 -4.31 -1.60 -7.72
N THR A 157 -3.22 -1.32 -8.44
CA THR A 157 -2.52 -2.30 -9.28
C THR A 157 -1.18 -2.76 -8.72
N GLU A 158 -0.60 -2.04 -7.76
CA GLU A 158 0.75 -2.32 -7.26
C GLU A 158 0.74 -3.49 -6.26
N PRO A 159 1.68 -4.44 -6.36
CA PRO A 159 1.86 -5.51 -5.38
C PRO A 159 2.55 -4.94 -4.13
N ILE A 160 1.75 -4.38 -3.23
CA ILE A 160 2.23 -3.60 -2.09
C ILE A 160 1.46 -3.94 -0.82
N LEU A 161 2.08 -3.73 0.34
CA LEU A 161 1.40 -3.77 1.63
C LEU A 161 0.51 -2.53 1.79
N VAL A 162 -0.76 -2.74 2.16
CA VAL A 162 -1.76 -1.68 2.33
C VAL A 162 -2.31 -1.71 3.74
N THR A 163 -2.34 -0.55 4.41
CA THR A 163 -3.12 -0.35 5.64
C THR A 163 -4.27 0.61 5.40
N VAL A 164 -5.46 0.25 5.89
CA VAL A 164 -6.71 1.02 5.75
C VAL A 164 -7.22 1.50 7.12
N PRO A 165 -8.10 2.53 7.18
CA PRO A 165 -8.49 3.11 8.47
C PRO A 165 -9.48 2.24 9.26
N GLY A 166 -10.24 1.38 8.57
CA GLY A 166 -11.26 0.47 9.12
C GLY A 166 -10.83 -0.99 9.19
N ASN A 167 -11.70 -1.86 9.74
CA ASN A 167 -11.48 -3.31 9.61
C ASN A 167 -11.79 -3.72 8.18
N ILE A 168 -10.91 -4.54 7.59
CA ILE A 168 -11.15 -5.14 6.28
C ILE A 168 -12.30 -6.14 6.39
N VAL A 169 -13.27 -6.00 5.49
CA VAL A 169 -14.48 -6.85 5.41
C VAL A 169 -14.58 -7.63 4.11
N TYR A 170 -14.03 -7.10 3.02
CA TYR A 170 -13.90 -7.80 1.76
C TYR A 170 -12.57 -7.49 1.09
N ALA A 171 -12.07 -8.45 0.32
CA ALA A 171 -10.93 -8.22 -0.57
C ALA A 171 -11.08 -9.06 -1.84
N SER A 172 -10.48 -8.64 -2.96
CA SER A 172 -10.37 -9.48 -4.16
C SER A 172 -9.42 -10.66 -3.93
N ASP A 173 -9.47 -11.67 -4.79
CA ASP A 173 -8.71 -12.91 -4.62
C ASP A 173 -7.19 -12.79 -4.80
N ASN A 174 -6.72 -11.71 -5.43
CA ASN A 174 -5.30 -11.32 -5.52
C ASN A 174 -4.80 -10.51 -4.31
N VAL A 175 -5.53 -10.54 -3.19
CA VAL A 175 -5.16 -9.86 -1.94
C VAL A 175 -5.04 -10.88 -0.81
N GLU A 176 -3.90 -10.86 -0.13
CA GLU A 176 -3.68 -11.61 1.11
C GLU A 176 -4.01 -10.76 2.34
N ILE A 177 -4.85 -11.26 3.24
CA ILE A 177 -5.16 -10.59 4.50
C ILE A 177 -4.07 -10.86 5.54
N THR A 178 -3.36 -9.82 5.96
CA THR A 178 -2.24 -9.92 6.92
C THR A 178 -2.61 -9.40 8.31
N GLY A 179 -3.77 -8.75 8.45
CA GLY A 179 -4.30 -8.30 9.73
C GLY A 179 -5.71 -7.73 9.61
N LYS A 180 -6.23 -7.16 10.71
CA LYS A 180 -7.58 -6.56 10.73
C LYS A 180 -7.69 -5.36 9.79
N LYS A 181 -6.61 -4.59 9.63
CA LYS A 181 -6.58 -3.34 8.87
C LYS A 181 -5.50 -3.35 7.78
N THR A 182 -4.87 -4.49 7.56
CA THR A 182 -3.68 -4.60 6.73
C THR A 182 -3.82 -5.79 5.81
N ALA A 183 -3.49 -5.60 4.55
CA ALA A 183 -3.49 -6.64 3.53
C ALA A 183 -2.38 -6.39 2.53
N ARG A 184 -1.93 -7.45 1.84
CA ARG A 184 -0.87 -7.40 0.84
C ARG A 184 -1.46 -7.72 -0.53
N VAL A 185 -1.28 -6.83 -1.48
CA VAL A 185 -1.61 -7.11 -2.88
C VAL A 185 -0.50 -8.00 -3.44
N LEU A 186 -0.90 -9.12 -4.06
CA LEU A 186 0.04 -10.09 -4.61
C LEU A 186 0.48 -9.66 -6.01
N SER A 187 1.75 -9.94 -6.33
CA SER A 187 2.21 -9.90 -7.73
C SER A 187 1.53 -10.98 -8.58
N GLU A 188 1.60 -10.86 -9.90
CA GLU A 188 1.02 -11.87 -10.81
C GLU A 188 1.61 -13.27 -10.55
N THR A 189 2.92 -13.37 -10.30
CA THR A 189 3.62 -14.62 -9.97
C THR A 189 3.12 -15.22 -8.66
N GLU A 190 2.97 -14.41 -7.60
CA GLU A 190 2.45 -14.85 -6.31
C GLU A 190 0.98 -15.27 -6.40
N ALA A 191 0.17 -14.54 -7.16
CA ALA A 191 -1.24 -14.85 -7.37
C ALA A 191 -1.44 -16.15 -8.18
N ALA A 192 -0.51 -16.49 -9.08
CA ALA A 192 -0.52 -17.74 -9.84
C ALA A 192 -0.11 -18.97 -9.01
N GLY A 193 0.39 -18.78 -7.77
CA GLY A 193 0.86 -19.88 -6.92
C GLY A 193 2.17 -20.50 -7.40
N GLU A 194 2.91 -19.83 -8.27
CA GLU A 194 4.22 -20.27 -8.72
C GLU A 194 5.25 -19.96 -7.63
N THR A 195 5.82 -21.01 -7.05
CA THR A 195 6.92 -20.89 -6.10
C THR A 195 8.18 -20.62 -6.90
N GLU A 196 8.83 -19.47 -6.73
CA GLU A 196 10.17 -19.26 -7.27
C GLU A 196 11.13 -20.27 -6.60
N GLU A 197 11.50 -21.33 -7.32
CA GLU A 197 12.81 -21.91 -7.07
C GLU A 197 13.86 -20.91 -7.57
N PRO A 198 14.91 -20.63 -6.80
CA PRO A 198 15.97 -19.75 -7.26
C PRO A 198 16.65 -20.40 -8.46
N GLU A 199 16.46 -19.84 -9.66
CA GLU A 199 17.22 -20.26 -10.83
C GLU A 199 18.67 -19.79 -10.69
N THR A 200 19.51 -20.65 -10.10
CA THR A 200 20.96 -20.56 -10.29
C THR A 200 21.28 -21.05 -11.69
N THR A 201 21.55 -20.13 -12.61
CA THR A 201 22.21 -20.49 -13.87
C THR A 201 23.73 -20.53 -13.67
N ALA A 202 24.31 -21.67 -14.00
CA ALA A 202 25.73 -21.97 -13.90
C ALA A 202 26.50 -21.31 -15.06
N ASP A 203 26.64 -19.99 -15.04
CA ASP A 203 27.79 -19.24 -15.54
C ASP A 203 27.51 -17.76 -15.26
N GLY A 204 28.27 -17.15 -14.35
CA GLY A 204 28.06 -15.78 -13.85
C GLY A 204 28.32 -14.68 -14.88
N ALA A 205 27.49 -14.60 -15.93
CA ALA A 205 27.48 -13.52 -16.91
C ALA A 205 26.06 -12.96 -17.07
N ILE A 206 25.85 -11.74 -16.59
CA ILE A 206 24.65 -10.95 -16.87
C ILE A 206 24.80 -10.36 -18.28
N SER A 207 23.93 -10.73 -19.20
CA SER A 207 23.89 -10.16 -20.56
C SER A 207 23.37 -8.72 -20.50
N LEU A 208 24.29 -7.75 -20.54
CA LEU A 208 23.96 -6.35 -20.81
C LEU A 208 23.69 -6.18 -22.31
N SER A 209 22.42 -6.03 -22.69
CA SER A 209 22.05 -5.49 -24.01
C SER A 209 21.74 -3.98 -23.89
N PRO A 210 22.08 -3.18 -24.92
CA PRO A 210 22.37 -1.76 -24.77
C PRO A 210 21.12 -0.87 -24.92
N VAL A 211 21.26 0.35 -24.38
CA VAL A 211 20.47 1.55 -24.75
C VAL A 211 20.20 1.56 -26.26
N ASN A 212 18.93 1.48 -26.65
CA ASN A 212 18.49 1.82 -28.00
C ASN A 212 17.65 3.10 -27.94
N SER A 213 18.23 4.17 -28.44
CA SER A 213 17.54 5.39 -28.84
C SER A 213 16.53 5.09 -29.94
N GLY A 214 15.27 5.48 -29.71
CA GLY A 214 14.28 5.77 -30.76
C GLY A 214 13.86 4.59 -31.63
N GLN A 215 12.83 3.86 -31.20
CA GLN A 215 11.77 3.36 -32.08
C GLN A 215 10.52 3.15 -31.21
N GLU A 216 9.43 3.82 -31.57
CA GLU A 216 8.09 3.63 -31.00
C GLU A 216 7.76 2.14 -31.04
N LYS A 217 7.80 1.51 -29.86
CA LYS A 217 7.24 0.18 -29.67
C LYS A 217 5.93 0.42 -28.94
N GLU A 218 4.83 0.29 -29.67
CA GLU A 218 3.50 0.13 -29.08
C GLU A 218 3.60 -1.01 -28.07
N THR A 219 3.66 -0.67 -26.79
CA THR A 219 3.49 -1.63 -25.71
C THR A 219 2.02 -2.02 -25.71
N GLU A 220 1.72 -3.23 -26.17
CA GLU A 220 0.55 -3.97 -25.71
C GLU A 220 0.62 -3.96 -24.17
N GLY A 221 -0.22 -3.13 -23.57
CA GLY A 221 -0.22 -2.90 -22.12
C GLY A 221 -0.60 -4.18 -21.41
N SER A 222 0.31 -4.72 -20.60
CA SER A 222 -0.09 -5.62 -19.52
C SER A 222 -1.03 -4.83 -18.62
N THR A 223 -2.32 -5.12 -18.66
CA THR A 223 -3.28 -4.56 -17.70
C THR A 223 -3.14 -5.38 -16.42
N ALA A 224 -2.23 -4.96 -15.53
CA ALA A 224 -2.12 -5.55 -14.20
C ALA A 224 -3.51 -5.62 -13.54
N ALA A 225 -3.85 -6.76 -12.95
CA ALA A 225 -5.17 -6.98 -12.36
C ALA A 225 -5.43 -6.00 -11.20
N LEU A 226 -6.61 -5.40 -11.17
CA LEU A 226 -7.02 -4.55 -10.05
C LEU A 226 -7.20 -5.38 -8.78
N ALA A 227 -6.59 -4.92 -7.69
CA ALA A 227 -6.85 -5.38 -6.35
C ALA A 227 -7.86 -4.45 -5.65
N TYR A 228 -8.74 -5.02 -4.85
CA TYR A 228 -9.81 -4.31 -4.15
C TYR A 228 -9.73 -4.66 -2.65
N ILE A 229 -9.71 -3.65 -1.79
CA ILE A 229 -9.68 -3.80 -0.33
C ILE A 229 -10.81 -2.95 0.24
N LEU A 230 -11.85 -3.58 0.81
CA LEU A 230 -12.99 -2.90 1.40
C LEU A 230 -12.94 -2.94 2.92
N TYR A 231 -13.35 -1.85 3.55
CA TYR A 231 -13.29 -1.69 5.00
C TYR A 231 -14.49 -0.91 5.57
N GLU A 232 -14.80 -1.18 6.85
CA GLU A 232 -15.83 -0.49 7.64
C GLU A 232 -15.55 1.00 7.89
#